data_AF-A0A363U295-F1
#
_entry.id   AF-A0A363U295-F1
#
_cell.length_a   1.000
_cell.length_b   1.000
_cell.length_c   1.000
_cell.angle_alpha   90.00
_cell.angle_beta   90.00
_cell.angle_gamma   90.00
#
_symmetry.space_group_name_H-M   'P 1'
#
loop_
_entity.id
_entity.type
_entity.pdbx_description
1 polymer ?
#
loop_
_entity_poly.entity_id
_entity_poly.type
_entity_poly.pdbx_seq_one_letter_code
_entity_poly.pdbx_strand_id
1 'polypeptide(L)'
;MVHALEEIHRLLKPNGFLIDIHPIAEHSQIEIHQNGKIDRVGTLVVHQWCVDFEEADKALAEIIRRGVFAVVEKGSFDTLTYYDTASEMGTALKESIHKYVREGEPVDEEVSQVETLAVQAEKLLKAAGSGAELVLRERDHIGRLRPI
;
A
#
# COMPACT_ATOMS: atom_id res chain seq x y z
N MET A 1 -12.38 9.65 8.33
CA MET A 1 -12.08 10.07 6.93
C MET A 1 -13.20 10.88 6.28
N VAL A 2 -14.48 10.49 6.37
CA VAL A 2 -15.62 11.25 5.79
C VAL A 2 -15.61 12.74 6.16
N HIS A 3 -15.40 13.07 7.43
CA HIS A 3 -15.32 14.47 7.88
C HIS A 3 -14.21 15.27 7.15
N ALA A 4 -13.05 14.66 6.89
CA ALA A 4 -11.98 15.32 6.16
C ALA A 4 -12.36 15.57 4.70
N LEU A 5 -13.08 14.63 4.06
CA LEU A 5 -13.57 14.80 2.69
C LEU A 5 -14.61 15.93 2.60
N GLU A 6 -15.47 16.08 3.60
CA GLU A 6 -16.42 17.21 3.70
C GLU A 6 -15.68 18.55 3.86
N GLU A 7 -14.65 18.60 4.70
CA GLU A 7 -13.83 19.81 4.85
C GLU A 7 -13.07 20.15 3.57
N ILE A 8 -12.56 19.15 2.85
CA ILE A 8 -11.97 19.35 1.52
C ILE A 8 -12.99 19.94 0.55
N HIS A 9 -14.22 19.39 0.49
CA HIS A 9 -15.30 19.94 -0.35
C HIS A 9 -15.54 21.42 -0.04
N ARG A 10 -15.64 21.77 1.25
CA ARG A 10 -15.83 23.15 1.71
C ARG A 10 -14.70 24.10 1.30
N LEU A 11 -13.46 23.60 1.25
CA LEU A 11 -12.27 24.40 0.97
C LEU A 11 -11.94 24.53 -0.52
N LEU A 12 -12.43 23.61 -1.36
CA LEU A 12 -12.16 23.61 -2.79
C LEU A 12 -12.70 24.89 -3.46
N LYS A 13 -11.86 25.48 -4.32
CA LYS A 13 -12.26 26.61 -5.17
C LYS A 13 -13.17 26.11 -6.29
N PRO A 14 -13.95 27.01 -6.94
CA PRO A 14 -14.68 26.66 -8.15
C PRO A 14 -13.77 25.97 -9.18
N ASN A 15 -14.24 24.86 -9.76
CA ASN A 15 -13.48 23.98 -10.67
C ASN A 15 -12.27 23.26 -10.06
N GLY A 16 -12.12 23.26 -8.74
CA GLY A 16 -11.14 22.44 -8.04
C GLY A 16 -11.48 20.96 -8.12
N PHE A 17 -10.47 20.11 -7.99
CA PHE A 17 -10.61 18.65 -7.94
C PHE A 17 -9.97 18.11 -6.66
N LEU A 18 -10.56 17.03 -6.14
CA LEU A 18 -9.90 16.15 -5.20
C LEU A 18 -9.19 15.05 -6.00
N ILE A 19 -7.88 14.91 -5.77
CA ILE A 19 -7.12 13.74 -6.19
C ILE A 19 -6.99 12.83 -4.99
N ASP A 20 -7.59 11.66 -5.08
CA ASP A 20 -7.50 10.60 -4.09
C ASP A 20 -6.49 9.57 -4.58
N ILE A 21 -5.55 9.20 -3.70
CA ILE A 21 -4.56 8.14 -3.94
C ILE A 21 -4.41 7.37 -2.63
N HIS A 22 -4.67 6.07 -2.65
CA HIS A 22 -4.48 5.20 -1.50
C HIS A 22 -4.25 3.74 -1.93
N PRO A 23 -3.58 2.93 -1.10
CA PRO A 23 -3.37 1.51 -1.38
C PRO A 23 -4.69 0.75 -1.48
N ILE A 24 -4.75 -0.20 -2.42
CA ILE A 24 -5.82 -1.17 -2.48
C ILE A 24 -5.65 -2.14 -1.32
N ALA A 25 -6.77 -2.52 -0.69
CA ALA A 25 -6.83 -3.62 0.25
C ALA A 25 -6.58 -4.97 -0.47
N GLU A 26 -5.34 -5.19 -0.93
CA GLU A 26 -4.80 -6.46 -1.43
C GLU A 26 -3.49 -6.82 -0.69
N HIS A 27 -2.94 -8.01 -0.95
CA HIS A 27 -1.64 -8.40 -0.39
C HIS A 27 -0.50 -7.78 -1.21
N SER A 28 0.46 -7.15 -0.54
CA SER A 28 1.67 -6.65 -1.19
C SER A 28 2.57 -7.83 -1.59
N GLN A 29 3.11 -7.78 -2.80
CA GLN A 29 3.96 -8.85 -3.35
C GLN A 29 5.42 -8.54 -3.09
N ILE A 30 6.17 -9.55 -2.63
CA ILE A 30 7.62 -9.45 -2.55
C ILE A 30 8.19 -10.25 -3.72
N GLU A 31 9.01 -9.58 -4.52
CA GLU A 31 9.47 -10.05 -5.82
C GLU A 31 10.98 -9.85 -5.94
N ILE A 32 11.65 -10.74 -6.68
CA ILE A 32 13.01 -10.53 -7.17
C ILE A 32 12.92 -10.28 -8.68
N HIS A 33 13.42 -9.13 -9.11
CA HIS A 33 13.47 -8.75 -10.52
C HIS A 33 14.88 -9.01 -11.05
N GLN A 34 14.99 -9.76 -12.15
CA GLN A 34 16.27 -9.99 -12.80
C GLN A 34 16.11 -10.28 -14.29
N ASN A 35 16.83 -9.54 -15.15
CA ASN A 35 16.85 -9.77 -16.60
C ASN A 35 15.44 -9.85 -17.23
N GLY A 36 14.50 -9.03 -16.76
CA GLY A 36 13.11 -9.03 -17.20
C GLY A 36 12.26 -10.20 -16.69
N LYS A 37 12.78 -11.03 -15.78
CA LYS A 37 12.04 -12.05 -15.06
C LYS A 37 11.68 -11.56 -13.66
N ILE A 38 10.55 -12.04 -13.16
CA ILE A 38 10.04 -11.75 -11.82
C ILE A 38 9.87 -13.09 -11.10
N ASP A 39 10.65 -13.30 -10.04
CA ASP A 39 10.54 -14.44 -9.15
C ASP A 39 9.83 -14.01 -7.87
N ARG A 40 8.68 -14.62 -7.59
CA ARG A 40 7.89 -14.27 -6.40
C ARG A 40 8.50 -14.90 -5.14
N VAL A 41 8.86 -14.06 -4.18
CA VAL A 41 9.33 -14.47 -2.85
C VAL A 41 8.13 -14.89 -1.98
N GLY A 42 7.07 -14.08 -1.98
CA GLY A 42 5.88 -14.30 -1.17
C GLY A 42 4.93 -13.12 -1.19
N THR A 43 4.06 -13.05 -0.20
CA THR A 43 3.15 -11.92 0.02
C THR A 43 3.14 -11.50 1.46
N LEU A 44 3.05 -10.20 1.68
CA LEU A 44 2.77 -9.61 2.98
C LEU A 44 1.30 -9.21 3.04
N VAL A 45 0.60 -9.62 4.10
CA VAL A 45 -0.76 -9.16 4.36
C VAL A 45 -0.66 -7.82 5.07
N VAL A 46 -0.85 -6.73 4.34
CA VAL A 46 -0.81 -5.38 4.94
C VAL A 46 -2.10 -5.07 5.73
N HIS A 47 -3.17 -5.86 5.52
CA HIS A 47 -4.50 -5.62 6.11
C HIS A 47 -4.54 -5.64 7.64
N GLN A 48 -3.61 -6.31 8.31
CA GLN A 48 -3.72 -6.48 9.76
C GLN A 48 -3.31 -5.23 10.56
N TRP A 49 -2.53 -4.32 9.97
CA TRP A 49 -1.96 -3.19 10.70
C TRP A 49 -2.26 -1.83 10.05
N CYS A 50 -2.82 -1.80 8.83
CA CYS A 50 -3.42 -0.61 8.22
C CYS A 50 -4.92 -0.80 8.07
N VAL A 51 -5.67 -0.69 9.17
CA VAL A 51 -7.15 -0.75 9.19
C VAL A 51 -7.80 0.39 8.35
N ASP A 52 -7.00 1.29 7.79
CA ASP A 52 -7.46 2.50 7.13
C ASP A 52 -7.74 2.36 5.63
N PHE A 53 -7.30 1.28 4.95
CA PHE A 53 -7.52 1.17 3.48
C PHE A 53 -8.97 0.85 3.12
N GLU A 54 -9.58 -0.15 3.76
CA GLU A 54 -11.01 -0.41 3.56
C GLU A 54 -11.87 0.76 4.04
N GLU A 55 -11.44 1.47 5.09
CA GLU A 55 -12.15 2.65 5.59
C GLU A 55 -12.02 3.84 4.64
N ALA A 56 -10.92 3.96 3.90
CA ALA A 56 -10.76 4.92 2.81
C ALA A 56 -11.77 4.64 1.69
N ASP A 57 -11.85 3.39 1.25
CA ASP A 57 -12.81 2.94 0.24
C ASP A 57 -14.27 3.20 0.69
N LYS A 58 -14.60 2.84 1.93
CA LYS A 58 -15.93 3.07 2.52
C LYS A 58 -16.25 4.57 2.59
N ALA A 59 -15.31 5.40 3.04
CA ALA A 59 -15.51 6.85 3.15
C ALA A 59 -15.73 7.50 1.77
N LEU A 60 -14.95 7.11 0.76
CA LEU A 60 -15.11 7.56 -0.61
C LEU A 60 -16.45 7.11 -1.20
N ALA A 61 -16.81 5.84 -1.02
CA ALA A 61 -18.10 5.34 -1.47
C ALA A 61 -19.27 6.10 -0.81
N GLU A 62 -19.14 6.44 0.47
CA GLU A 62 -20.15 7.22 1.18
C GLU A 62 -20.32 8.63 0.62
N ILE A 63 -19.25 9.41 0.46
CA ILE A 63 -19.35 10.80 -0.03
C ILE A 63 -19.84 10.87 -1.48
N ILE A 64 -19.52 9.87 -2.30
CA ILE A 64 -20.02 9.74 -3.67
C ILE A 64 -21.52 9.44 -3.64
N ARG A 65 -21.95 8.48 -2.81
CA ARG A 65 -23.37 8.15 -2.63
C ARG A 65 -24.20 9.33 -2.11
N ARG A 66 -23.60 10.15 -1.24
CA ARG A 66 -24.22 11.37 -0.70
C ARG A 66 -24.26 12.53 -1.70
N GLY A 67 -23.63 12.37 -2.88
CA GLY A 67 -23.58 13.42 -3.89
C GLY A 67 -22.74 14.62 -3.47
N VAL A 68 -21.73 14.43 -2.62
CA VAL A 68 -20.77 15.48 -2.25
C VAL A 68 -19.72 15.64 -3.36
N PHE A 69 -19.30 14.52 -3.94
CA PHE A 69 -18.38 14.48 -5.07
C PHE A 69 -18.91 13.56 -6.17
N ALA A 70 -18.57 13.89 -7.41
CA ALA A 70 -18.69 13.01 -8.56
C ALA A 70 -17.30 12.52 -9.00
N VAL A 71 -17.21 11.22 -9.29
CA VAL A 71 -16.02 10.64 -9.91
C VAL A 71 -15.94 11.12 -11.37
N VAL A 72 -14.80 11.70 -11.74
CA VAL A 72 -14.49 12.10 -13.12
C VAL A 72 -13.68 11.00 -13.80
N GLU A 73 -12.71 10.45 -13.07
CA GLU A 73 -11.76 9.47 -13.59
C GLU A 73 -11.26 8.60 -12.46
N LYS A 74 -10.97 7.33 -12.77
CA LYS A 74 -10.39 6.35 -11.85
C LYS A 74 -9.36 5.51 -12.58
N GLY A 75 -8.33 5.11 -11.85
CA GLY A 75 -7.30 4.20 -12.32
C GLY A 75 -6.73 3.38 -11.16
N SER A 76 -5.82 2.49 -11.52
CA SER A 76 -4.96 1.78 -10.58
C SER A 76 -3.56 1.73 -11.16
N PHE A 77 -2.55 1.76 -10.30
CA PHE A 77 -1.16 1.59 -10.70
C PHE A 77 -0.42 0.79 -9.63
N ASP A 78 0.75 0.28 -9.99
CA ASP A 78 1.62 -0.40 -9.05
C ASP A 78 2.69 0.58 -8.55
N THR A 79 2.89 0.62 -7.23
CA THR A 79 4.06 1.22 -6.61
C THR A 79 5.10 0.15 -6.35
N LEU A 80 6.37 0.46 -6.65
CA LEU A 80 7.50 -0.44 -6.48
C LEU A 80 8.49 0.21 -5.50
N THR A 81 8.69 -0.45 -4.36
CA THR A 81 9.72 -0.06 -3.40
C THR A 81 10.89 -1.03 -3.51
N TYR A 82 12.07 -0.49 -3.81
CA TYR A 82 13.29 -1.25 -3.99
C TYR A 82 14.10 -1.28 -2.71
N TYR A 83 14.70 -2.42 -2.41
CA TYR A 83 15.57 -2.61 -1.26
C TYR A 83 16.92 -3.15 -1.70
N ASP A 84 18.00 -2.64 -1.11
CA ASP A 84 19.35 -3.09 -1.42
C ASP A 84 19.62 -4.47 -0.81
N THR A 85 18.99 -4.78 0.32
CA THR A 85 19.17 -6.06 1.02
C THR A 85 17.86 -6.58 1.62
N ALA A 86 17.77 -7.90 1.81
CA ALA A 86 16.65 -8.50 2.51
C ALA A 86 16.56 -8.06 3.99
N SER A 87 17.71 -7.76 4.61
CA SER A 87 17.74 -7.23 5.98
C SER A 87 17.14 -5.83 6.07
N GLU A 88 17.42 -4.96 5.10
CA GLU A 88 16.85 -3.62 5.03
C GLU A 88 15.33 -3.70 4.86
N MET A 89 14.86 -4.51 3.90
CA MET A 89 13.43 -4.77 3.70
C MET A 89 12.77 -5.27 5.00
N GLY A 90 13.37 -6.26 5.65
CA GLY A 90 12.84 -6.82 6.90
C GLY A 90 12.74 -5.77 8.02
N THR A 91 13.73 -4.89 8.16
CA THR A 91 13.68 -3.78 9.13
C THR A 91 12.59 -2.78 8.78
N ALA A 92 12.53 -2.31 7.53
CA ALA A 92 11.56 -1.30 7.10
C ALA A 92 10.11 -1.78 7.25
N LEU A 93 9.84 -3.05 6.94
CA LEU A 93 8.53 -3.65 7.11
C LEU A 93 8.14 -3.78 8.59
N LYS A 94 9.06 -4.22 9.47
CA LYS A 94 8.80 -4.30 10.92
C LYS A 94 8.57 -2.93 11.55
N GLU A 95 9.36 -1.92 11.17
CA GLU A 95 9.16 -0.54 11.64
C GLU A 95 7.80 -0.01 11.20
N SER A 96 7.39 -0.31 9.97
CA SER A 96 6.08 0.06 9.47
C SER A 96 4.98 -0.63 10.29
N ILE A 97 5.09 -1.94 10.56
CA ILE A 97 4.14 -2.68 11.41
C ILE A 97 3.96 -1.99 12.76
N HIS A 98 5.05 -1.70 13.46
CA HIS A 98 4.99 -1.03 14.76
C HIS A 98 4.44 0.40 14.70
N LYS A 99 4.62 1.09 13.58
CA LYS A 99 4.17 2.48 13.41
C LYS A 99 2.67 2.58 13.19
N TYR A 100 2.08 1.66 12.44
CA TYR A 100 0.68 1.77 12.01
C TYR A 100 -0.27 0.82 12.75
N VAL A 101 0.25 -0.19 13.47
CA VAL A 101 -0.58 -1.03 14.32
C VAL A 101 -1.38 -0.19 15.32
N ARG A 102 -2.65 -0.53 15.52
CA ARG A 102 -3.49 0.08 16.54
C ARG A 102 -2.97 -0.27 17.93
N GLU A 103 -3.06 0.68 18.85
CA GLU A 103 -2.66 0.47 20.23
C GLU A 103 -3.39 -0.74 20.84
N GLY A 104 -2.61 -1.72 21.31
CA GLY A 104 -3.13 -2.94 21.95
C GLY A 104 -3.36 -4.14 21.02
N GLU A 105 -3.19 -4.00 19.71
CA GLU A 105 -3.23 -5.16 18.79
C GLU A 105 -1.88 -5.91 18.80
N PRO A 106 -1.89 -7.25 18.81
CA PRO A 106 -0.66 -8.05 18.70
C PRO A 106 -0.07 -7.95 17.29
N VAL A 107 1.28 -7.99 17.19
CA VAL A 107 2.02 -7.94 15.91
C VAL A 107 3.00 -9.10 15.72
N ASP A 108 3.04 -10.05 16.65
CA ASP A 108 4.07 -11.08 16.66
C ASP A 108 4.00 -12.00 15.43
N GLU A 109 2.78 -12.27 14.93
CA GLU A 109 2.58 -13.09 13.73
C GLU A 109 3.08 -12.39 12.47
N GLU A 110 2.78 -11.10 12.32
CA GLU A 110 3.18 -10.26 11.20
C GLU A 110 4.70 -10.04 11.20
N VAL A 111 5.28 -9.77 12.37
CA VAL A 111 6.75 -9.66 12.54
C VAL A 111 7.42 -10.98 12.17
N SER A 112 6.90 -12.12 12.64
CA SER A 112 7.43 -13.45 12.29
C SER A 112 7.30 -13.76 10.80
N GLN A 113 6.20 -13.35 10.17
CA GLN A 113 6.01 -13.47 8.72
C GLN A 113 7.06 -12.65 7.96
N VAL A 114 7.31 -11.40 8.35
CA VAL A 114 8.35 -10.55 7.74
C VAL A 114 9.72 -11.19 7.85
N GLU A 115 10.07 -11.76 9.00
CA GLU A 115 11.35 -12.45 9.18
C GLU A 115 11.49 -13.67 8.27
N THR A 116 10.42 -14.46 8.15
CA THR A 116 10.37 -15.60 7.22
C THR A 116 10.56 -15.15 5.77
N LEU A 117 9.88 -14.08 5.36
CA LEU A 117 9.98 -13.50 4.02
C LEU A 117 11.38 -12.94 3.75
N ALA A 118 12.01 -12.29 4.72
CA ALA A 118 13.37 -11.78 4.59
C ALA A 118 14.39 -12.91 4.39
N VAL A 119 14.27 -14.02 5.13
CA VAL A 119 15.14 -15.19 4.94
C VAL A 119 14.97 -15.79 3.53
N GLN A 120 13.72 -15.89 3.06
CA GLN A 120 13.43 -16.40 1.72
C GLN A 120 13.94 -15.45 0.62
N ALA A 121 13.77 -14.13 0.79
CA ALA A 121 14.27 -13.11 -0.13
C ALA A 121 15.79 -13.17 -0.25
N GLU A 122 16.50 -13.27 0.87
CA GLU A 122 17.97 -13.38 0.92
C GLU A 122 18.46 -14.62 0.16
N LYS A 123 17.78 -15.75 0.31
CA LYS A 123 18.10 -16.99 -0.41
C LYS A 123 17.93 -16.81 -1.92
N LEU A 124 16.84 -16.17 -2.35
CA LEU A 124 16.54 -15.95 -3.77
C LEU A 124 17.46 -14.90 -4.40
N LEU A 125 17.76 -13.81 -3.70
CA LEU A 125 18.75 -12.81 -4.14
C LEU A 125 20.13 -13.43 -4.39
N LYS A 126 20.60 -14.27 -3.45
CA LYS A 126 21.88 -14.99 -3.60
C LYS A 126 21.88 -15.95 -4.79
N ALA A 127 20.76 -16.63 -5.03
CA ALA A 127 20.62 -17.55 -6.15
C ALA A 127 20.56 -16.83 -7.50
N ALA A 128 19.90 -15.67 -7.56
CA ALA A 128 19.82 -14.84 -8.75
C ALA A 128 21.19 -14.23 -9.10
N GLY A 129 21.97 -13.82 -8.10
CA GLY A 129 23.30 -13.24 -8.30
C GLY A 129 23.26 -11.74 -8.58
N SER A 130 24.31 -11.21 -9.22
CA SER A 130 24.48 -9.77 -9.42
C SER A 130 23.38 -9.16 -10.30
N GLY A 131 22.90 -7.96 -9.92
CA GLY A 131 21.90 -7.21 -10.67
C GLY A 131 20.46 -7.71 -10.48
N ALA A 132 20.22 -8.57 -9.49
CA ALA A 132 18.88 -8.86 -9.02
C ALA A 132 18.41 -7.75 -8.06
N GLU A 133 17.15 -7.34 -8.20
CA GLU A 133 16.54 -6.28 -7.40
C GLU A 133 15.44 -6.89 -6.52
N LEU A 134 15.45 -6.56 -5.22
CA LEU A 134 14.39 -6.95 -4.29
C LEU A 134 13.33 -5.85 -4.27
N VAL A 135 12.09 -6.23 -4.59
CA VAL A 135 10.99 -5.29 -4.81
C VAL A 135 9.80 -5.67 -3.94
N LEU A 136 9.27 -4.70 -3.19
CA LEU A 136 7.91 -4.73 -2.68
C LEU A 136 7.00 -4.03 -3.68
N ARG A 137 6.03 -4.77 -4.21
CA ARG A 137 5.01 -4.27 -5.12
C ARG A 137 3.69 -4.12 -4.39
N GLU A 138 3.17 -2.90 -4.41
CA GLU A 138 1.86 -2.57 -3.87
C GLU A 138 0.99 -2.02 -4.99
N ARG A 139 -0.32 -2.18 -4.85
CA ARG A 139 -1.27 -1.66 -5.83
C ARG A 139 -2.04 -0.53 -5.21
N ASP A 140 -2.13 0.58 -5.93
CA ASP A 140 -2.79 1.80 -5.46
C ASP A 140 -3.96 2.16 -6.37
N HIS A 141 -5.01 2.70 -5.75
CA HIS A 141 -6.06 3.41 -6.44
C HIS A 141 -5.66 4.87 -6.68
N ILE A 142 -6.12 5.42 -7.80
CA ILE A 142 -6.11 6.86 -8.04
C ILE A 142 -7.47 7.29 -8.58
N GLY A 143 -8.02 8.35 -8.01
CA GLY A 143 -9.30 8.92 -8.40
C GLY A 143 -9.22 10.44 -8.55
N ARG A 144 -9.79 10.97 -9.63
CA ARG A 144 -10.09 12.39 -9.76
C ARG A 144 -11.57 12.60 -9.51
N LEU A 145 -11.88 13.37 -8.47
CA LEU A 145 -13.25 13.70 -8.06
C LEU A 145 -13.49 15.20 -8.20
N ARG A 146 -14.68 15.57 -8.68
CA ARG A 146 -15.15 16.97 -8.71
C ARG A 146 -16.20 17.19 -7.62
N PRO A 147 -16.19 18.33 -6.91
CA PRO A 147 -17.27 18.67 -6.00
C PRO A 147 -18.57 18.83 -6.80
N ILE A 148 -19.68 18.40 -6.19
CA ILE A 148 -21.05 18.65 -6.68
C ILE A 148 -21.61 19.86 -5.95
#